data_AF-A0A744IH59-F1
#
_entry.id   AF-A0A744IH59-F1
#
_cell.length_a   1.000
_cell.length_b   1.000
_cell.length_c   1.000
_cell.angle_alpha   90.00
_cell.angle_beta   90.00
_cell.angle_gamma   90.00
#
_symmetry.space_group_name_H-M   'P 1'
#
loop_
_entity.id
_entity.type
_entity.pdbx_description
1 polymer ?
#
loop_
_entity_poly.entity_id
_entity_poly.type
_entity_poly.pdbx_seq_one_letter_code
_entity_poly.pdbx_strand_id
1 'polypeptide(L)' 'MSKLLDRFRYFKQKGDTFADGHGQVMHTNRDWEDSYRQRWQFDKIVRSTHGSQLHGLL' A
#
# COMPACT_ATOMS: atom_id res chain seq x y z
N MET A 1 4.14 -13.93 -8.42
CA MET A 1 4.59 -15.20 -7.78
C MET A 1 3.40 -15.99 -7.25
N SER A 2 3.53 -17.32 -7.13
CA SER A 2 2.45 -18.17 -6.61
C SER A 2 2.36 -18.06 -5.08
N LYS A 3 1.28 -17.45 -4.58
CA LYS A 3 1.00 -17.28 -3.14
C LYS A 3 0.98 -18.59 -2.35
N LEU A 4 0.74 -19.73 -3.03
CA LEU A 4 0.74 -21.05 -2.42
C LEU A 4 2.16 -21.54 -2.11
N LEU A 5 3.11 -21.34 -3.04
CA LEU A 5 4.51 -21.73 -2.86
C LEU A 5 5.24 -20.84 -1.86
N ASP A 6 4.86 -19.56 -1.77
CA ASP A 6 5.44 -18.62 -0.81
C ASP A 6 5.12 -18.98 0.65
N ARG A 7 3.98 -19.63 0.92
CA ARG A 7 3.61 -20.09 2.28
C ARG A 7 4.51 -21.20 2.82
N PHE A 8 5.08 -22.03 1.95
CA PHE A 8 6.03 -23.07 2.38
C PHE A 8 7.38 -22.50 2.83
N ARG A 9 7.69 -21.21 2.54
CA ARG A 9 8.93 -20.53 2.95
C ARG A 9 8.82 -19.82 4.31
N TYR A 10 7.81 -20.14 5.11
CA TYR A 10 7.47 -19.44 6.35
C TYR A 10 8.65 -19.22 7.31
N PHE A 11 9.49 -20.24 7.50
CA PHE A 11 10.67 -20.15 8.39
C PHE A 11 11.84 -19.35 7.79
N LYS A 12 11.91 -19.21 6.47
CA LYS A 12 12.97 -18.46 5.77
C LYS A 12 12.65 -16.96 5.66
N GLN A 13 11.41 -16.55 5.91
CA GLN A 13 10.95 -15.15 5.81
C GLN A 13 10.96 -14.40 7.16
N LYS A 14 11.19 -15.11 8.28
CA LYS A 14 11.39 -14.51 9.59
C LYS A 14 12.73 -13.76 9.61
N GLY A 15 12.67 -12.45 9.75
CA GLY A 15 13.83 -11.60 10.01
C GLY A 15 14.13 -11.51 11.50
N ASP A 16 15.00 -10.55 11.84
CA ASP A 16 15.44 -10.31 13.21
C ASP A 16 14.30 -9.85 14.11
N THR A 17 14.43 -10.17 15.40
CA THR A 17 13.55 -9.69 16.46
C THR A 17 14.06 -8.37 17.01
N PHE A 18 13.16 -7.47 17.38
CA PHE A 18 13.48 -6.18 17.98
C PHE A 18 12.69 -5.94 19.26
N ALA A 19 13.11 -4.97 20.07
CA ALA A 19 12.53 -4.64 21.38
C ALA A 19 12.44 -5.88 22.30
N ASP A 20 13.57 -6.49 22.66
CA ASP A 20 13.65 -7.66 23.56
C ASP A 20 12.71 -8.83 23.20
N GLY A 21 12.44 -9.01 21.89
CA GLY A 21 11.59 -10.08 21.38
C GLY A 21 10.11 -9.70 21.22
N HIS A 22 9.71 -8.45 21.50
CA HIS A 22 8.34 -7.96 21.32
C HIS A 22 7.96 -7.69 19.86
N GLY A 23 8.94 -7.48 18.99
CA GLY A 23 8.74 -7.24 17.56
C GLY A 23 9.48 -8.27 16.71
N GLN A 24 8.92 -8.61 15.56
CA GLN A 24 9.56 -9.44 14.55
C GLN A 24 9.48 -8.75 13.19
N VAL A 25 10.63 -8.55 12.54
CA VAL A 25 10.67 -8.06 11.16
C VAL A 25 10.32 -9.21 10.22
N MET A 26 9.39 -8.96 9.29
CA MET A 26 8.97 -9.95 8.30
C MET A 26 9.27 -9.42 6.90
N HIS A 27 10.12 -10.13 6.15
CA HIS A 27 10.40 -9.81 4.74
C HIS A 27 9.47 -10.60 3.82
N THR A 28 8.16 -10.43 4.04
CA THR A 28 7.12 -11.04 3.19
C THR A 28 6.82 -10.16 1.97
N ASN A 29 6.31 -10.78 0.92
CA ASN A 29 5.80 -10.09 -0.25
C ASN A 29 4.68 -9.10 0.13
N ARG A 30 4.73 -7.88 -0.41
CA ARG A 30 3.79 -6.76 -0.16
C ARG A 30 3.09 -6.28 -1.44
N ASP A 31 3.01 -7.13 -2.47
CA ASP A 31 2.45 -6.76 -3.79
C ASP A 31 0.98 -6.35 -3.71
N TRP A 32 0.25 -6.72 -2.64
CA TRP A 32 -1.13 -6.28 -2.41
C TRP A 32 -1.28 -4.76 -2.29
N GLU A 33 -0.22 -4.06 -1.90
CA GLU A 33 -0.23 -2.60 -1.77
C GLU A 33 -0.34 -1.90 -3.13
N ASP A 34 0.09 -2.57 -4.22
CA ASP A 34 -0.01 -2.02 -5.56
C ASP A 34 -1.45 -1.81 -5.98
N SER A 35 -2.41 -2.58 -5.44
CA SER A 35 -3.83 -2.34 -5.68
C SER A 35 -4.28 -0.95 -5.23
N TYR A 36 -3.78 -0.48 -4.08
CA TYR A 36 -4.05 0.87 -3.59
C TYR A 36 -3.24 1.93 -4.34
N ARG A 37 -1.99 1.63 -4.72
CA ARG A 37 -1.17 2.54 -5.54
C ARG A 37 -1.80 2.79 -6.91
N GLN A 38 -2.29 1.75 -7.58
CA GLN A 38 -2.97 1.84 -8.87
C GLN A 38 -4.29 2.59 -8.78
N ARG A 39 -5.01 2.47 -7.65
CA ARG A 39 -6.24 3.25 -7.43
C ARG A 39 -5.99 4.76 -7.39
N TRP A 40 -4.84 5.19 -6.87
CA TRP A 40 -4.47 6.60 -6.80
C TRP A 40 -3.93 7.14 -8.13
N GLN A 41 -3.49 6.27 -9.04
CA GLN A 41 -3.04 6.69 -10.37
C GLN A 41 -4.21 7.22 -11.19
N PHE A 42 -3.96 8.29 -11.94
CA PHE A 42 -4.91 8.91 -12.86
C PHE A 42 -4.19 9.29 -14.15
N ASP A 43 -4.90 9.34 -15.27
CA ASP A 43 -4.30 9.66 -16.56
C ASP A 43 -3.98 11.16 -16.70
N LYS A 44 -4.87 12.01 -16.19
CA LYS A 44 -4.69 13.46 -16.17
C LYS A 44 -5.55 14.14 -15.11
N ILE A 45 -5.07 15.27 -14.59
CA ILE A 45 -5.86 16.20 -13.77
C ILE A 45 -6.34 17.34 -14.68
N VAL A 46 -7.64 17.60 -14.67
CA VAL A 46 -8.24 18.75 -15.35
C VAL A 46 -8.90 19.64 -14.31
N ARG A 47 -8.65 20.95 -14.39
CA ARG A 47 -9.28 21.93 -13.51
C ARG A 47 -10.71 22.18 -13.99
N SER A 48 -11.66 22.13 -13.06
CA SER A 48 -13.05 22.50 -13.28
C SER A 48 -13.56 23.27 -12.07
N THR A 49 -14.58 24.08 -12.26
CA THR A 49 -15.24 24.84 -11.18
C THR A 49 -16.67 24.32 -11.02
N HIS A 50 -17.13 24.14 -9.78
CA HIS A 50 -18.52 23.79 -9.53
C HIS A 50 -19.38 25.05 -9.67
N GLY A 51 -20.27 25.09 -10.68
CA GLY A 51 -21.19 26.19 -10.94
C GLY A 51 -22.38 26.26 -9.98
N SER A 52 -22.11 26.11 -8.69
CA SER A 52 -23.08 26.33 -7.62
C SER A 52 -22.91 27.76 -7.08
N GLN A 53 -23.99 28.40 -6.65
CA GLN A 53 -23.92 29.66 -5.90
C GLN A 53 -23.41 29.38 -4.48
N LEU A 54 -22.14 29.03 -4.38
CA LEU A 54 -21.42 28.93 -3.12
C LEU A 54 -20.25 29.91 -3.25
N HIS A 55 -20.24 30.93 -2.40
CA HIS A 55 -19.17 31.93 -2.37
C HIS A 55 -17.84 31.26 -2.02
N GLY A 56 -17.05 30.99 -3.06
CA GLY A 56 -15.64 30.65 -3.01
C GLY A 56 -14.88 31.53 -4.00
N LEU A 57 -15.03 32.85 -3.84
CA LEU A 57 -14.18 33.85 -4.46
C LEU A 57 -13.28 34.44 -3.37
N LEU A 58 -12.06 33.93 -3.29
CA LEU A 58 -10.84 34.59 -2.83
C LEU A 58 -9.65 33.86 -3.45
#